data_AF-A0A3D6DSQ8-F1
#
_entry.id   AF-A0A3D6DSQ8-F1
#
_cell.length_a   1.000
_cell.length_b   1.000
_cell.length_c   1.000
_cell.angle_alpha   90.00
_cell.angle_beta   90.00
_cell.angle_gamma   90.00
#
_symmetry.space_group_name_H-M   'P 1'
#
loop_
_entity.id
_entity.type
_entity.pdbx_description
1 polymer ?
#
loop_
_entity_poly.entity_id
_entity_poly.type
_entity_poly.pdbx_seq_one_letter_code
_entity_poly.pdbx_strand_id
1 'polypeptide(L)'
;MTERPACCRPSAPWSRMLRGIWIGSEGGGLERFDPRSGSFSRHRNSQTAGSLPDDRVQALLLDRQGALWVGTWAGLSRLQPGSDHFEPVFSNAAANGGASLAGRIVQALFEASDGNIWAASHKGGVAVLDRQLRVVGALHSGTRPGDA
;
A
#
# COMPACT_ATOMS: atom_id res chain seq x y z
N MET A 1 24.09 38.38 -31.08
CA MET A 1 22.89 37.89 -30.35
C MET A 1 21.98 37.25 -31.38
N THR A 2 22.01 35.94 -31.49
CA THR A 2 21.17 35.16 -32.41
C THR A 2 20.36 34.18 -31.57
N GLU A 3 19.05 34.41 -31.52
CA GLU A 3 18.10 33.58 -30.78
C GLU A 3 18.00 32.19 -31.43
N ARG A 4 18.14 31.13 -30.63
CA ARG A 4 17.95 29.75 -31.08
C ARG A 4 16.44 29.45 -31.12
N PRO A 5 15.91 28.80 -32.16
CA PRO A 5 14.49 28.47 -32.22
C PRO A 5 14.16 27.40 -31.18
N ALA A 6 13.02 27.58 -30.51
CA ALA A 6 12.46 26.64 -29.56
C ALA A 6 12.24 25.28 -30.24
N CYS A 7 13.15 24.35 -30.00
CA CYS A 7 13.06 23.00 -30.52
C CYS A 7 11.88 22.28 -29.86
N CYS A 8 11.14 21.53 -30.69
CA CYS A 8 9.97 20.73 -30.40
C CYS A 8 10.04 20.03 -29.03
N ARG A 9 9.16 20.40 -28.09
CA ARG A 9 8.86 19.52 -26.96
C ARG A 9 8.12 18.31 -27.52
N PRO A 10 8.62 17.07 -27.38
CA PRO A 10 7.86 15.91 -27.79
C PRO A 10 6.59 15.83 -26.93
N SER A 11 5.43 16.04 -27.54
CA SER A 11 4.11 15.73 -26.96
C SER A 11 3.91 14.22 -26.96
N ALA A 12 4.70 13.55 -26.13
CA ALA A 12 4.60 12.11 -25.96
C ALA A 12 3.35 11.81 -25.10
N PRO A 13 2.39 11.00 -25.57
CA PRO A 13 1.18 10.65 -24.82
C PRO A 13 1.47 9.89 -23.52
N TRP A 14 2.70 9.39 -23.35
CA TRP A 14 3.24 8.79 -22.11
C TRP A 14 3.35 9.79 -20.95
N SER A 15 3.28 11.10 -21.22
CA SER A 15 3.34 12.14 -20.18
C SER A 15 2.22 12.04 -19.16
N ARG A 16 1.11 11.34 -19.44
CA ARG A 16 0.03 11.06 -18.48
C ARG A 16 0.29 9.89 -17.52
N MET A 17 1.39 9.15 -17.68
CA MET A 17 1.67 7.91 -16.93
C MET A 17 2.69 8.02 -15.81
N LEU A 18 3.27 9.20 -15.55
CA LEU A 18 4.13 9.37 -14.38
C LEU A 18 3.26 9.68 -13.15
N ARG A 19 2.45 8.69 -12.76
CA ARG A 19 2.03 8.55 -11.37
C ARG A 19 3.32 8.43 -10.57
N GLY A 20 3.51 9.28 -9.56
CA GLY A 20 4.75 9.32 -8.78
C GLY A 20 5.19 7.93 -8.34
N ILE A 21 6.50 7.71 -8.25
CA ILE A 21 7.08 6.42 -7.86
C ILE A 21 7.00 6.33 -6.34
N TRP A 22 6.38 5.26 -5.84
CA TRP A 22 6.34 4.96 -4.41
C TRP A 22 7.42 3.96 -4.05
N ILE A 23 8.18 4.28 -3.00
CA ILE A 23 9.34 3.51 -2.55
C ILE A 23 9.13 3.20 -1.07
N GLY A 24 8.96 1.92 -0.76
CA GLY A 24 8.93 1.42 0.61
C GLY A 24 10.34 1.05 1.06
N SER A 25 10.65 1.31 2.32
CA SER A 25 11.93 0.93 2.93
C SER A 25 11.74 0.18 4.24
N GLU A 26 12.77 -0.55 4.68
CA GLU A 26 12.73 -1.38 5.89
C GLU A 26 12.95 -0.57 7.19
N GLY A 27 12.62 0.72 7.20
CA GLY A 27 12.79 1.59 8.37
C GLY A 27 12.99 3.07 8.05
N GLY A 28 13.13 3.44 6.78
CA GLY A 28 13.13 4.84 6.34
C GLY A 28 11.72 5.42 6.15
N GLY A 29 10.68 4.58 6.21
CA GLY A 29 9.30 4.91 5.89
C GLY A 29 8.95 4.67 4.43
N LEU A 30 7.96 5.43 3.97
CA LEU A 30 7.48 5.47 2.60
C LEU A 30 7.92 6.77 1.93
N GLU A 31 8.51 6.68 0.75
CA GLU A 31 8.91 7.85 -0.05
C GLU A 31 8.14 7.88 -1.36
N ARG A 32 7.75 9.08 -1.79
CA ARG A 32 7.16 9.37 -3.09
C ARG A 32 8.12 10.22 -3.89
N PHE A 33 8.49 9.75 -5.06
CA PHE A 33 9.32 10.47 -6.01
C PHE A 33 8.45 10.98 -7.16
N ASP A 34 8.47 12.30 -7.41
CA ASP A 34 7.90 12.89 -8.62
C ASP A 34 9.00 13.03 -9.69
N PRO A 35 8.98 12.19 -10.75
CA PRO A 35 9.99 12.26 -11.81
C PRO A 35 9.91 13.54 -12.66
N ARG A 36 8.82 14.32 -12.58
CA ARG A 36 8.70 15.59 -13.32
C ARG A 36 9.43 16.73 -12.63
N SER A 37 9.36 16.80 -11.31
CA SER A 37 10.03 17.83 -10.51
C SER A 37 11.36 17.37 -9.92
N GLY A 38 11.62 16.06 -9.91
CA GLY A 38 12.76 15.46 -9.22
C GLY A 38 12.64 15.51 -7.69
N SER A 39 11.45 15.76 -7.16
CA SER A 39 11.23 15.96 -5.72
C SER A 39 10.87 14.67 -5.01
N PHE A 40 11.28 14.56 -3.75
CA PHE A 40 10.92 13.48 -2.84
C PHE A 40 10.01 13.98 -1.73
N SER A 41 8.96 13.23 -1.43
CA SER A 41 8.10 13.43 -0.26
C SER A 41 8.19 12.19 0.62
N ARG A 42 8.44 12.39 1.93
CA ARG A 42 8.64 11.30 2.87
C ARG A 42 7.48 11.21 3.85
N HIS A 43 6.98 10.00 4.05
CA HIS A 43 5.93 9.65 5.00
C HIS A 43 6.51 8.65 6.00
N ARG A 44 6.43 9.01 7.29
CA ARG A 44 6.93 8.20 8.40
C ARG A 44 5.84 7.96 9.43
N ASN A 45 6.09 6.98 10.29
CA ASN A 45 5.35 6.83 11.52
C ASN A 45 5.62 8.03 12.43
N SER A 46 4.53 8.58 12.94
CA SER A 46 4.53 9.60 13.98
C SER A 46 3.31 9.38 14.89
N GLN A 47 3.30 10.02 16.05
CA GLN A 47 2.16 9.95 16.98
C GLN A 47 0.91 10.71 16.48
N THR A 48 0.94 11.30 15.28
CA THR A 48 -0.21 12.04 14.72
C THR A 48 -1.15 11.09 13.98
N ALA A 49 -2.45 11.29 14.17
CA ALA A 49 -3.47 10.55 13.42
C ALA A 49 -3.29 10.75 11.90
N GLY A 50 -3.37 9.64 11.15
CA GLY A 50 -3.19 9.64 9.69
C GLY A 50 -1.73 9.55 9.22
N SER A 51 -0.76 9.36 10.13
CA SER A 51 0.61 8.99 9.79
C SER A 51 0.73 7.52 9.37
N LEU A 52 1.91 7.13 8.87
CA LEU A 52 2.16 5.75 8.49
C LEU A 52 2.15 4.83 9.74
N PRO A 53 1.53 3.63 9.71
CA PRO A 53 1.45 2.78 10.91
C PRO A 53 2.79 2.24 11.42
N ASP A 54 3.80 2.08 10.56
CA ASP A 54 5.14 1.63 10.91
C ASP A 54 6.09 2.03 9.77
N ASP A 55 7.33 2.40 10.10
CA ASP A 55 8.34 2.82 9.11
C ASP A 55 8.89 1.66 8.26
N ARG A 56 8.62 0.41 8.66
CA ARG A 56 9.02 -0.80 7.93
C ARG A 56 7.94 -1.17 6.93
N VAL A 57 8.07 -0.65 5.73
CA VAL A 57 7.19 -0.95 4.59
C VAL A 57 7.66 -2.23 3.92
N GLN A 58 6.73 -3.16 3.70
CA GLN A 58 7.01 -4.49 3.14
C GLN A 58 6.29 -4.72 1.81
N ALA A 59 5.11 -4.13 1.65
CA ALA A 59 4.31 -4.27 0.44
C ALA A 59 3.68 -2.94 0.04
N LEU A 60 3.64 -2.69 -1.27
CA LEU A 60 2.95 -1.55 -1.87
C LEU A 60 2.08 -2.04 -3.01
N LEU A 61 0.86 -1.53 -3.08
CA LEU A 61 -0.05 -1.78 -4.20
C LEU A 61 -0.79 -0.49 -4.54
N LEU A 62 -0.67 -0.03 -5.78
CA LEU A 62 -1.53 1.01 -6.30
C LEU A 62 -2.71 0.33 -7.00
N ASP A 63 -3.91 0.48 -6.44
CA ASP A 63 -5.10 -0.15 -7.01
C ASP A 63 -5.58 0.58 -8.28
N ARG A 64 -6.50 -0.05 -9.02
CA ARG A 64 -7.09 0.49 -10.24
C ARG A 64 -7.87 1.79 -10.01
N GLN A 65 -8.30 2.06 -8.78
CA GLN A 65 -9.01 3.28 -8.39
C GLN A 65 -8.05 4.41 -8.01
N GLY A 66 -6.75 4.11 -7.89
CA GLY A 66 -5.69 5.05 -7.56
C GLY A 66 -5.42 5.20 -6.06
N ALA A 67 -6.01 4.36 -5.21
CA ALA A 67 -5.62 4.31 -3.81
C ALA A 67 -4.33 3.49 -3.64
N LEU A 68 -3.46 3.97 -2.76
CA LEU A 68 -2.22 3.29 -2.40
C LEU A 68 -2.45 2.46 -1.14
N TRP A 69 -2.20 1.17 -1.25
CA TRP A 69 -2.20 0.23 -0.14
C TRP A 69 -0.77 0.01 0.33
N VAL A 70 -0.57 0.08 1.64
CA VAL A 70 0.74 0.02 2.28
C VAL A 70 0.72 -1.06 3.35
N GLY A 71 1.38 -2.18 3.06
CA GLY A 71 1.64 -3.24 4.02
C GLY A 71 2.89 -2.91 4.82
N THR A 72 2.73 -2.79 6.13
CA THR A 72 3.82 -2.52 7.07
C THR A 72 3.93 -3.65 8.10
N TRP A 73 4.92 -3.56 8.98
CA TRP A 73 5.06 -4.49 10.10
C TRP A 73 3.94 -4.35 11.14
N ALA A 74 3.29 -3.19 11.24
CA ALA A 74 2.19 -2.97 12.18
C ALA A 74 0.80 -3.25 11.59
N GLY A 75 0.72 -3.55 10.28
CA GLY A 75 -0.51 -3.95 9.61
C GLY A 75 -0.66 -3.38 8.20
N LEU A 76 -1.89 -3.06 7.81
CA LEU A 76 -2.23 -2.57 6.48
C LEU A 76 -2.87 -1.19 6.58
N SER A 77 -2.39 -0.26 5.75
CA SER A 77 -3.01 1.06 5.60
C SER A 77 -3.34 1.37 4.15
N ARG A 78 -4.26 2.31 3.98
CA ARG A 78 -4.71 2.80 2.68
C ARG A 78 -4.62 4.32 2.62
N LEU A 79 -4.11 4.85 1.51
CA LEU A 79 -4.05 6.26 1.20
C LEU A 79 -4.90 6.52 -0.04
N GLN A 80 -5.97 7.31 0.11
CA GLN A 80 -6.83 7.69 -1.00
C GLN A 80 -6.11 8.65 -1.97
N PRO A 81 -6.44 8.62 -3.27
CA PRO A 81 -5.85 9.56 -4.22
C PRO A 81 -6.18 11.01 -3.81
N GLY A 82 -5.14 11.83 -3.66
CA GLY A 82 -5.28 13.22 -3.23
C GLY A 82 -5.44 13.43 -1.72
N SER A 83 -5.43 12.34 -0.93
CA SER A 83 -5.31 12.41 0.53
C SER A 83 -3.84 12.37 0.94
N ASP A 84 -3.54 12.99 2.07
CA ASP A 84 -2.26 12.87 2.80
C ASP A 84 -2.41 12.05 4.09
N HIS A 85 -3.60 11.49 4.34
CA HIS A 85 -3.92 10.71 5.53
C HIS A 85 -3.96 9.21 5.24
N PHE A 86 -3.13 8.45 5.96
CA PHE A 86 -3.17 6.99 5.94
C PHE A 86 -4.28 6.48 6.85
N GLU A 87 -5.26 5.82 6.24
CA GLU A 87 -6.34 5.13 6.95
C GLU A 87 -5.83 3.74 7.37
N PRO A 88 -5.82 3.40 8.67
CA PRO A 88 -5.53 2.05 9.11
C PRO A 88 -6.67 1.11 8.72
N VAL A 89 -6.36 0.07 7.94
CA VAL A 89 -7.30 -1.00 7.56
C VAL A 89 -7.16 -2.17 8.54
N PHE A 90 -5.92 -2.58 8.82
CA PHE A 90 -5.59 -3.53 9.89
C PHE A 90 -4.49 -2.94 10.75
N SER A 91 -4.65 -3.03 12.06
CA SER A 91 -3.62 -2.68 13.02
C SER A 91 -3.47 -3.78 14.06
N ASN A 92 -2.24 -3.95 14.57
CA ASN A 92 -1.95 -4.83 15.71
C ASN A 92 -2.80 -4.49 16.96
N ALA A 93 -3.27 -3.25 17.08
CA ALA A 93 -4.05 -2.78 18.23
C ALA A 93 -5.53 -3.25 18.22
N ALA A 94 -6.08 -3.66 17.07
CA ALA A 94 -7.51 -3.99 16.93
C ALA A 94 -7.83 -5.49 17.06
N ALA A 95 -6.93 -6.28 17.66
CA ALA A 95 -7.00 -7.74 17.74
C ALA A 95 -8.08 -8.26 18.70
N ASN A 96 -9.35 -7.94 18.47
CA ASN A 96 -10.49 -8.57 19.14
C ASN A 96 -11.29 -9.43 18.15
N GLY A 97 -10.87 -10.68 17.98
CA GLY A 97 -11.81 -11.81 17.85
C GLY A 97 -12.57 -12.05 16.55
N GLY A 98 -11.95 -11.96 15.36
CA GLY A 98 -12.59 -12.51 14.15
C GLY A 98 -11.70 -12.52 12.91
N ALA A 99 -11.22 -13.70 12.51
CA ALA A 99 -10.51 -14.01 11.25
C ALA A 99 -9.36 -13.07 10.81
N SER A 100 -8.84 -12.26 11.73
CA SER A 100 -8.26 -10.97 11.38
C SER A 100 -6.75 -11.08 11.16
N LEU A 101 -6.25 -10.38 10.13
CA LEU A 101 -4.83 -10.02 9.92
C LEU A 101 -4.19 -9.31 11.14
N ALA A 102 -4.96 -9.06 12.19
CA ALA A 102 -4.55 -8.63 13.51
C ALA A 102 -3.23 -9.26 13.96
N GLY A 103 -2.21 -8.41 14.08
CA GLY A 103 -0.89 -8.74 14.58
C GLY A 103 0.11 -9.28 13.57
N ARG A 104 -0.14 -9.15 12.25
CA ARG A 104 0.73 -9.78 11.25
C ARG A 104 1.30 -8.81 10.22
N ILE A 105 2.58 -9.03 9.92
CA ILE A 105 3.33 -8.34 8.87
C ILE A 105 2.70 -8.67 7.53
N VAL A 106 2.19 -7.66 6.82
CA VAL A 106 1.66 -7.84 5.47
C VAL A 106 2.83 -7.81 4.48
N GLN A 107 3.07 -8.94 3.81
CA GLN A 107 4.25 -9.14 2.95
C GLN A 107 3.93 -9.03 1.47
N ALA A 108 2.69 -9.29 1.07
CA ALA A 108 2.27 -9.14 -0.32
C ALA A 108 0.84 -8.64 -0.40
N LEU A 109 0.59 -7.83 -1.42
CA LEU A 109 -0.70 -7.26 -1.75
C LEU A 109 -0.98 -7.51 -3.22
N PHE A 110 -2.22 -7.89 -3.53
CA PHE A 110 -2.65 -8.13 -4.90
C PHE A 110 -4.11 -7.69 -5.07
N GLU A 111 -4.39 -6.94 -6.13
CA GLU A 111 -5.77 -6.64 -6.54
C GLU A 111 -6.23 -7.70 -7.54
N ALA A 112 -7.23 -8.48 -7.15
CA ALA A 112 -7.85 -9.46 -8.02
C ALA A 112 -8.75 -8.81 -9.07
N SER A 113 -9.12 -9.57 -10.11
CA SER A 113 -9.91 -9.04 -11.23
C SER A 113 -11.31 -8.54 -10.84
N ASP A 114 -11.86 -9.06 -9.75
CA ASP A 114 -13.12 -8.63 -9.11
C ASP A 114 -12.97 -7.32 -8.30
N GLY A 115 -11.73 -6.83 -8.13
CA GLY A 115 -11.40 -5.64 -7.35
C GLY A 115 -11.30 -5.90 -5.85
N ASN A 116 -11.25 -7.16 -5.41
CA ASN A 116 -10.92 -7.50 -4.04
C ASN A 116 -9.41 -7.42 -3.82
N ILE A 117 -9.01 -7.01 -2.62
CA ILE A 117 -7.60 -6.92 -2.22
C ILE A 117 -7.22 -8.15 -1.43
N TRP A 118 -6.24 -8.87 -1.94
CA TRP A 118 -5.66 -10.05 -1.31
C TRP A 118 -4.42 -9.61 -0.55
N ALA A 119 -4.42 -9.83 0.75
CA ALA A 119 -3.31 -9.46 1.64
C ALA A 119 -2.71 -10.73 2.25
N ALA A 120 -1.47 -11.02 1.87
CA ALA A 120 -0.72 -12.14 2.43
C ALA A 120 0.06 -11.68 3.66
N SER A 121 -0.07 -12.43 4.74
CA SER A 121 0.54 -12.11 6.03
C SER A 121 1.54 -13.17 6.45
N HIS A 122 2.61 -12.73 7.10
CA HIS A 122 3.61 -13.63 7.66
C HIS A 122 2.94 -14.56 8.68
N LYS A 123 2.98 -15.87 8.42
CA LYS A 123 2.38 -16.95 9.22
C LYS A 123 0.84 -16.96 9.31
N GLY A 124 0.11 -16.00 8.73
CA GLY A 124 -1.35 -15.90 8.86
C GLY A 124 -2.13 -16.32 7.63
N GLY A 125 -1.43 -16.66 6.56
CA GLY A 125 -2.03 -16.96 5.28
C GLY A 125 -2.49 -15.70 4.57
N VAL A 126 -3.57 -15.82 3.79
CA VAL A 126 -4.08 -14.77 2.91
C VAL A 126 -5.47 -14.34 3.34
N ALA A 127 -5.68 -13.06 3.57
CA ALA A 127 -7.01 -12.49 3.75
C ALA A 127 -7.49 -11.84 2.44
N VAL A 128 -8.78 -11.96 2.18
CA VAL A 128 -9.45 -11.32 1.04
C VAL A 128 -10.34 -10.21 1.57
N LEU A 129 -10.10 -9.01 1.08
CA LEU A 129 -10.78 -7.79 1.48
C LEU A 129 -11.67 -7.32 0.33
N ASP A 130 -12.93 -7.06 0.65
CA ASP A 130 -13.80 -6.35 -0.27
C ASP A 130 -13.48 -4.85 -0.30
N ARG A 131 -14.15 -4.14 -1.21
CA ARG A 131 -13.99 -2.69 -1.37
C ARG A 131 -14.47 -1.88 -0.18
N GLN A 132 -15.30 -2.48 0.68
CA GLN A 132 -15.77 -1.91 1.95
C GLN A 132 -14.80 -2.21 3.10
N LEU A 133 -13.61 -2.73 2.80
CA LEU A 133 -12.58 -3.12 3.77
C LEU A 133 -13.00 -4.28 4.69
N ARG A 134 -14.01 -5.05 4.31
CA ARG A 134 -14.48 -6.21 5.07
C ARG A 134 -13.69 -7.43 4.66
N VAL A 135 -13.29 -8.24 5.64
CA VAL A 135 -12.73 -9.57 5.37
C VAL A 135 -13.86 -10.47 4.87
N VAL A 136 -13.79 -10.86 3.60
CA VAL A 136 -14.77 -11.73 2.94
C VAL A 136 -14.26 -13.16 2.76
N GLY A 137 -12.98 -13.40 3.05
CA GLY A 137 -12.39 -14.73 3.06
C GLY A 137 -11.02 -14.73 3.72
N ALA A 138 -10.60 -15.91 4.19
CA ALA A 138 -9.26 -16.17 4.67
C ALA A 138 -8.81 -17.56 4.22
N LEU A 139 -7.56 -17.66 3.76
CA LEU A 139 -6.90 -18.90 3.39
C LEU A 139 -5.73 -19.10 4.34
N HIS A 140 -5.76 -20.14 5.16
CA HIS A 140 -4.67 -20.50 6.07
C HIS A 140 -4.25 -21.95 5.81
N SER A 141 -2.94 -22.23 5.89
CA SER A 141 -2.44 -23.61 5.88
C SER A 141 -2.75 -24.25 7.24
N GLY A 142 -3.87 -24.94 7.34
CA GLY A 142 -4.18 -25.82 8.45
C GLY A 142 -4.56 -27.19 7.92
N THR A 143 -3.80 -28.21 8.28
CA THR A 143 -4.33 -29.58 8.43
C THR A 143 -5.62 -29.49 9.24
N ARG A 144 -6.59 -30.34 8.90
CA ARG A 144 -7.86 -30.36 9.63
C ARG A 144 -7.57 -30.75 11.08
N PRO A 145 -8.31 -30.23 12.07
CA PRO A 145 -8.31 -30.83 13.40
C PRO A 145 -8.75 -32.30 13.24
N GLY A 146 -7.83 -33.25 13.40
CA GLY A 146 -8.11 -34.69 13.25
C GLY A 146 -7.03 -35.54 12.55
N ASP A 147 -5.97 -34.93 11.99
CA ASP A 147 -4.94 -35.67 11.23
C ASP A 147 -3.70 -36.07 12.09
N ALA A 148 -3.86 -36.31 13.40
CA ALA A 148 -2.80 -36.77 14.31
C ALA A 148 -3.21 -38.01 15.10
#